data_AF-A0A1Y1YNZ6-F1
#
_entry.id   AF-A0A1Y1YNZ6-F1
#
_cell.length_a   1.000
_cell.length_b   1.000
_cell.length_c   1.000
_cell.angle_alpha   90.00
_cell.angle_beta   90.00
_cell.angle_gamma   90.00
#
_symmetry.space_group_name_H-M   'P 1'
#
loop_
_entity.id
_entity.type
_entity.pdbx_description
1 polymer ?
#
loop_
_entity_poly.entity_id
_entity_poly.type
_entity_poly.pdbx_seq_one_letter_code
_entity_poly.pdbx_strand_id
1 'polypeptide(L)'
;MAKTFEENTKDFYKELNGECDPEKLLDIAKQGIFLEKPLLNYDSIKDHEYVVDISIISGQLYMINNKKQYKRLKFWHKKVGQSEIINYLFNISKFDIYDLIIVNKYLIDELLKEKDDDFLICLIVNKCYVNFFLLYLYNYSYIYTKVFVLFFSDPLEFSALANISFEIFKYFYSNVHKHLLDNYIDMNVNSRITIKNIIEYMIRHQGRDITILNYCSNIIKKYNIIIRRYSSYVKLPFIYSINSLKYFSSKIYKKNSLYFKCDNNYVSEFVNSVFTNEGLISLEDVKLSENNDLIMKYGINLNKILYYEIIGDKSIDDTEDDIVEGGMNCIYNTNEQLIKIIDPQYSGKKNYYFSDADLYKNINIKSLRSIKNFLTNYKKVDRILKDPNYILNLDIEINSYYELFVIKMCYIVSLIYNNSSRFIIHVLMYYENKVFGNELRNNKIVLNDSYSNSKYICKIYKLLVNTPHELFNSYFIYKN
;
A
#
# COMPACT_ATOMS: atom_id res chain seq x y z
N MET A 1 -8.57 8.22 38.55
CA MET A 1 -8.63 8.77 37.17
C MET A 1 -7.89 7.80 36.27
N ALA A 2 -8.40 7.55 35.05
CA ALA A 2 -7.62 6.85 34.04
C ALA A 2 -6.40 7.71 33.66
N LYS A 3 -5.25 7.09 33.41
CA LYS A 3 -4.05 7.78 32.91
C LYS A 3 -4.28 8.29 31.50
N THR A 4 -3.61 9.39 31.15
CA THR A 4 -3.58 9.94 29.79
C THR A 4 -2.72 9.08 28.87
N PHE A 5 -2.88 9.22 27.54
CA PHE A 5 -2.03 8.52 26.57
C PHE A 5 -0.55 8.86 26.77
N GLU A 6 -0.21 10.11 27.10
CA GLU A 6 1.17 10.54 27.35
C GLU A 6 1.77 9.83 28.58
N GLU A 7 1.00 9.69 29.67
CA GLU A 7 1.44 8.95 30.86
C GLU A 7 1.61 7.46 30.57
N ASN A 8 0.65 6.84 29.88
CA ASN A 8 0.74 5.45 29.47
C ASN A 8 1.93 5.22 28.52
N THR A 9 2.20 6.17 27.62
CA THR A 9 3.34 6.11 26.69
C THR A 9 4.67 6.12 27.46
N LYS A 10 4.79 6.97 28.49
CA LYS A 10 5.98 6.98 29.36
C LYS A 10 6.16 5.66 30.09
N ASP A 11 5.08 5.11 30.65
CA ASP A 11 5.12 3.81 31.33
C ASP A 11 5.47 2.67 30.37
N PHE A 12 4.93 2.71 29.15
CA PHE A 12 5.23 1.75 28.09
C PHE A 12 6.71 1.75 27.75
N TYR A 13 7.31 2.92 27.46
CA TYR A 13 8.75 2.99 27.15
C TYR A 13 9.63 2.67 28.36
N LYS A 14 9.19 2.96 29.59
CA LYS A 14 9.90 2.55 30.80
C LYS A 14 9.96 1.03 30.92
N GLU A 15 8.84 0.36 30.66
CA GLU A 15 8.76 -1.10 30.65
C GLU A 15 9.57 -1.70 29.50
N LEU A 16 9.42 -1.17 28.28
CA LEU A 16 10.09 -1.65 27.06
C LEU A 16 11.62 -1.60 27.16
N ASN A 17 12.14 -0.55 27.80
CA ASN A 17 13.58 -0.36 28.01
C ASN A 17 14.10 -0.98 29.32
N GLY A 18 13.24 -1.60 30.12
CA GLY A 18 13.57 -2.28 31.36
C GLY A 18 13.70 -3.79 31.18
N GLU A 19 13.06 -4.57 32.07
CA GLU A 19 12.99 -6.03 31.96
C GLU A 19 12.14 -6.50 30.76
N CYS A 20 11.29 -5.62 30.24
CA CYS A 20 10.44 -5.84 29.07
C CYS A 20 9.54 -7.07 29.21
N ASP A 21 8.53 -6.96 30.08
CA ASP A 21 7.43 -7.93 30.15
C ASP A 21 6.41 -7.67 29.00
N PRO A 22 6.28 -8.59 28.01
CA PRO A 22 5.38 -8.39 26.88
C PRO A 22 3.89 -8.35 27.28
N GLU A 23 3.47 -9.06 28.33
CA GLU A 23 2.07 -9.04 28.80
C GLU A 23 1.73 -7.67 29.37
N LYS A 24 2.61 -7.15 30.22
CA LYS A 24 2.48 -5.81 30.79
C LYS A 24 2.51 -4.72 29.71
N LEU A 25 3.38 -4.85 28.71
CA LEU A 25 3.42 -3.93 27.57
C LEU A 25 2.10 -3.92 26.79
N LEU A 26 1.54 -5.11 26.52
CA LEU A 26 0.23 -5.22 25.87
C LEU A 26 -0.88 -4.58 26.70
N ASP A 27 -0.87 -4.77 28.02
CA ASP A 27 -1.88 -4.19 28.91
C ASP A 27 -1.78 -2.68 29.04
N ILE A 28 -0.58 -2.11 28.98
CA ILE A 28 -0.38 -0.66 28.88
C ILE A 28 -0.88 -0.17 27.51
N ALA A 29 -0.54 -0.86 26.42
CA ALA A 29 -0.94 -0.46 25.06
C ALA A 29 -2.47 -0.45 24.87
N LYS A 30 -3.20 -1.41 25.46
CA LYS A 30 -4.67 -1.44 25.45
C LYS A 30 -5.31 -0.22 26.12
N GLN A 31 -4.59 0.44 27.04
CA GLN A 31 -5.05 1.69 27.67
C GLN A 31 -4.79 2.92 26.81
N GLY A 32 -4.13 2.75 25.66
CA GLY A 32 -3.84 3.81 24.69
C GLY A 32 -2.46 4.44 24.90
N ILE A 33 -1.64 4.37 23.85
CA ILE A 33 -0.27 4.90 23.81
C ILE A 33 0.03 5.57 22.46
N PHE A 34 1.09 6.39 22.42
CA PHE A 34 1.74 6.87 21.20
C PHE A 34 3.02 6.07 20.96
N LEU A 35 2.98 5.18 19.99
CA LEU A 35 4.15 4.41 19.59
C LEU A 35 4.82 5.10 18.40
N GLU A 36 5.96 5.77 18.62
CA GLU A 36 6.61 6.63 17.63
C GLU A 36 7.56 5.89 16.67
N LYS A 37 7.93 4.66 17.04
CA LYS A 37 8.78 3.77 16.24
C LYS A 37 8.21 2.36 16.22
N PRO A 38 8.39 1.60 15.13
CA PRO A 38 8.05 0.19 15.08
C PRO A 38 8.81 -0.62 16.14
N LEU A 39 8.12 -1.58 16.77
CA LEU A 39 8.71 -2.46 17.80
C LEU A 39 9.74 -3.44 17.24
N LEU A 40 9.82 -3.60 15.91
CA LEU A 40 10.82 -4.46 15.25
C LEU A 40 12.27 -4.03 15.53
N ASN A 41 12.48 -2.81 16.01
CA ASN A 41 13.80 -2.27 16.36
C ASN A 41 14.25 -2.61 17.79
N TYR A 42 13.43 -3.32 18.58
CA TYR A 42 13.72 -3.63 19.98
C TYR A 42 13.92 -5.15 20.15
N ASP A 43 15.17 -5.57 20.34
CA ASP A 43 15.52 -6.99 20.45
C ASP A 43 14.76 -7.75 21.55
N SER A 44 14.37 -7.05 22.62
CA SER A 44 13.63 -7.60 23.76
C SER A 44 12.22 -8.08 23.39
N ILE A 45 11.60 -7.51 22.35
CA ILE A 45 10.20 -7.83 22.00
C ILE A 45 9.97 -8.13 20.53
N LYS A 46 10.88 -7.78 19.60
CA LYS A 46 10.66 -7.82 18.15
C LYS A 46 10.12 -9.15 17.60
N ASP A 47 10.41 -10.27 18.26
CA ASP A 47 9.97 -11.62 17.87
C ASP A 47 8.81 -12.16 18.75
N HIS A 48 8.34 -11.39 19.73
CA HIS A 48 7.16 -11.74 20.50
C HIS A 48 5.87 -11.56 19.68
N GLU A 49 4.86 -12.38 19.95
CA GLU A 49 3.62 -12.36 19.17
C GLU A 49 2.80 -11.08 19.37
N TYR A 50 2.85 -10.52 20.58
CA TYR A 50 2.17 -9.27 20.95
C TYR A 50 2.68 -8.02 20.24
N VAL A 51 3.81 -8.09 19.53
CA VAL A 51 4.22 -7.00 18.62
C VAL A 51 3.12 -6.69 17.62
N VAL A 52 2.48 -7.72 17.06
CA VAL A 52 1.39 -7.54 16.09
C VAL A 52 0.20 -6.83 16.74
N ASP A 53 -0.17 -7.26 17.94
CA ASP A 53 -1.29 -6.69 18.70
C ASP A 53 -1.05 -5.23 19.07
N ILE A 54 0.10 -4.94 19.69
CA ILE A 54 0.46 -3.60 20.13
C ILE A 54 0.56 -2.65 18.94
N SER A 55 1.18 -3.09 17.84
CA SER A 55 1.32 -2.28 16.63
C SER A 55 -0.03 -1.97 15.99
N ILE A 56 -0.94 -2.96 15.89
CA ILE A 56 -2.28 -2.73 15.33
C ILE A 56 -3.07 -1.74 16.20
N ILE A 57 -3.11 -1.96 17.52
CA ILE A 57 -3.85 -1.10 18.47
C ILE A 57 -3.30 0.34 18.48
N SER A 58 -1.97 0.49 18.38
CA SER A 58 -1.31 1.79 18.38
C SER A 58 -1.23 2.43 17.00
N GLY A 59 -1.69 1.73 15.95
CA GLY A 59 -1.60 2.19 14.57
C GLY A 59 -0.16 2.38 14.08
N GLN A 60 0.76 1.49 14.43
CA GLN A 60 2.18 1.54 14.06
C GLN A 60 2.56 0.40 13.10
N LEU A 61 3.56 0.64 12.24
CA LEU A 61 4.10 -0.35 11.33
C LEU A 61 4.65 -1.58 12.08
N TYR A 62 4.55 -2.75 11.48
CA TYR A 62 5.05 -3.99 12.06
C TYR A 62 5.51 -5.00 11.00
N MET A 63 6.33 -5.95 11.44
CA MET A 63 6.88 -7.02 10.60
C MET A 63 6.51 -8.38 11.19
N ILE A 64 6.30 -9.38 10.33
CA ILE A 64 6.07 -10.77 10.73
C ILE A 64 7.37 -11.54 10.57
N ASN A 65 7.99 -11.96 11.68
CA ASN A 65 9.26 -12.68 11.72
C ASN A 65 9.10 -14.16 12.07
N ASN A 66 7.96 -14.55 12.63
CA ASN A 66 7.72 -15.92 13.04
C ASN A 66 6.25 -16.34 12.99
N LYS A 67 6.03 -17.63 13.22
CA LYS A 67 4.74 -18.30 13.08
C LYS A 67 3.71 -17.80 14.11
N LYS A 68 4.15 -17.41 15.31
CA LYS A 68 3.23 -16.89 16.33
C LYS A 68 2.67 -15.53 15.90
N GLN A 69 3.53 -14.64 15.42
CA GLN A 69 3.12 -13.34 14.84
C GLN A 69 2.18 -13.53 13.64
N TYR A 70 2.48 -14.46 12.73
CA TYR A 70 1.59 -14.77 11.60
C TYR A 70 0.19 -15.22 12.06
N LYS A 71 0.12 -16.05 13.12
CA LYS A 71 -1.17 -16.45 13.73
C LYS A 71 -1.92 -15.24 14.31
N ARG A 72 -1.23 -14.28 14.94
CA ARG A 72 -1.86 -13.04 15.43
C ARG A 72 -2.41 -12.19 14.28
N LEU A 73 -1.69 -12.07 13.16
CA LEU A 73 -2.21 -11.41 11.96
C LEU A 73 -3.52 -12.06 11.46
N LYS A 74 -3.56 -13.39 11.37
CA LYS A 74 -4.79 -14.11 10.99
C LYS A 74 -5.92 -13.95 12.01
N PHE A 75 -5.59 -13.86 13.30
CA PHE A 75 -6.57 -13.55 14.35
C PHE A 75 -7.22 -12.18 14.11
N TRP A 76 -6.42 -11.15 13.82
CA TRP A 76 -6.92 -9.80 13.54
C TRP A 76 -7.76 -9.72 12.27
N HIS A 77 -7.34 -10.40 11.18
CA HIS A 77 -8.14 -10.49 9.95
C HIS A 77 -9.57 -11.00 10.22
N LYS A 78 -9.70 -12.04 11.08
CA LYS A 78 -11.00 -12.63 11.40
C LYS A 78 -11.82 -11.74 12.33
N LYS A 79 -11.17 -11.03 13.25
CA LYS A 79 -11.84 -10.24 14.29
C LYS A 79 -12.36 -8.90 13.79
N VAL A 80 -11.60 -8.22 12.92
CA VAL A 80 -12.00 -6.93 12.38
C VAL A 80 -13.11 -7.10 11.36
N GLY A 81 -14.21 -6.36 11.57
CA GLY A 81 -15.45 -6.49 10.80
C GLY A 81 -16.48 -7.49 11.35
N GLN A 82 -16.13 -8.31 12.35
CA GLN A 82 -17.08 -9.17 13.06
C GLN A 82 -17.43 -8.66 14.46
N SER A 83 -16.56 -7.85 15.06
CA SER A 83 -16.76 -7.30 16.40
C SER A 83 -16.98 -5.80 16.34
N GLU A 84 -18.23 -5.38 16.52
CA GLU A 84 -18.58 -3.97 16.73
C GLU A 84 -17.76 -3.36 17.87
N ILE A 85 -17.47 -4.14 18.92
CA ILE A 85 -16.66 -3.70 20.07
C ILE A 85 -15.22 -3.40 19.68
N ILE A 86 -14.55 -4.23 18.87
CA ILE A 86 -13.16 -3.96 18.43
C ILE A 86 -13.12 -2.77 17.49
N ASN A 87 -14.09 -2.69 16.55
CA ASN A 87 -14.20 -1.56 15.64
C ASN A 87 -14.52 -0.26 16.40
N TYR A 88 -15.35 -0.31 17.44
CA TYR A 88 -15.72 0.85 18.24
C TYR A 88 -14.61 1.28 19.22
N LEU A 89 -13.95 0.33 19.89
CA LEU A 89 -12.90 0.64 20.87
C LEU A 89 -11.61 1.17 20.24
N PHE A 90 -11.29 0.74 19.02
CA PHE A 90 -10.02 1.07 18.38
C PHE A 90 -10.13 1.78 17.03
N ASN A 91 -11.33 1.86 16.44
CA ASN A 91 -11.57 2.43 15.10
C ASN A 91 -10.62 1.87 14.02
N ILE A 92 -10.47 0.54 14.00
CA ILE A 92 -9.55 -0.18 13.11
C ILE A 92 -10.33 -0.88 12.01
N SER A 93 -9.99 -0.62 10.75
CA SER A 93 -10.47 -1.36 9.60
C SER A 93 -9.48 -2.45 9.16
N LYS A 94 -9.93 -3.37 8.29
CA LYS A 94 -9.02 -4.33 7.65
C LYS A 94 -7.94 -3.61 6.83
N PHE A 95 -8.30 -2.49 6.20
CA PHE A 95 -7.36 -1.66 5.46
C PHE A 95 -6.22 -1.19 6.38
N ASP A 96 -6.54 -0.69 7.58
CA ASP A 96 -5.54 -0.22 8.53
C ASP A 96 -4.57 -1.33 8.97
N ILE A 97 -5.07 -2.53 9.26
CA ILE A 97 -4.21 -3.67 9.66
C ILE A 97 -3.19 -3.98 8.58
N TYR A 98 -3.65 -4.05 7.33
CA TYR A 98 -2.81 -4.46 6.23
C TYR A 98 -1.87 -3.34 5.80
N ASP A 99 -2.29 -2.09 5.75
CA ASP A 99 -1.45 -0.95 5.38
C ASP A 99 -0.20 -0.82 6.29
N LEU A 100 -0.33 -1.22 7.57
CA LEU A 100 0.78 -1.20 8.53
C LEU A 100 1.86 -2.29 8.35
N ILE A 101 1.62 -3.31 7.52
CA ILE A 101 2.57 -4.43 7.38
C ILE A 101 3.81 -4.03 6.57
N ILE A 102 4.99 -4.19 7.16
CA ILE A 102 6.28 -4.17 6.48
C ILE A 102 6.55 -5.58 5.94
N VAL A 103 6.70 -5.71 4.63
CA VAL A 103 6.87 -7.02 3.96
C VAL A 103 8.33 -7.45 4.00
N ASN A 104 8.60 -8.57 4.66
CA ASN A 104 9.89 -9.26 4.68
C ASN A 104 9.81 -10.63 3.97
N LYS A 105 10.94 -11.33 3.88
CA LYS A 105 10.97 -12.66 3.24
C LYS A 105 10.12 -13.69 4.01
N TYR A 106 10.16 -13.66 5.34
CA TYR A 106 9.40 -14.59 6.18
C TYR A 106 7.89 -14.53 5.92
N LEU A 107 7.32 -13.32 5.84
CA LEU A 107 5.90 -13.14 5.52
C LEU A 107 5.57 -13.73 4.14
N ILE A 108 6.40 -13.45 3.13
CA ILE A 108 6.19 -14.02 1.78
C ILE A 108 6.26 -15.55 1.84
N ASP A 109 7.22 -16.14 2.54
CA ASP A 109 7.35 -17.59 2.72
C ASP A 109 6.10 -18.23 3.37
N GLU A 110 5.48 -17.57 4.34
CA GLU A 110 4.23 -18.06 4.95
C GLU A 110 3.03 -17.89 4.03
N LEU A 111 2.92 -16.76 3.31
CA LEU A 111 1.85 -16.52 2.33
C LEU A 111 1.91 -17.54 1.18
N LEU A 112 3.10 -17.98 0.78
CA LEU A 112 3.25 -18.99 -0.26
C LEU A 112 2.62 -20.34 0.12
N LYS A 113 2.52 -20.65 1.42
CA LYS A 113 1.93 -21.88 1.96
C LYS A 113 0.45 -21.74 2.31
N GLU A 114 -0.07 -20.51 2.32
CA GLU A 114 -1.43 -20.20 2.75
C GLU A 114 -2.48 -20.71 1.76
N LYS A 115 -3.59 -21.22 2.30
CA LYS A 115 -4.69 -21.81 1.54
C LYS A 115 -6.00 -21.04 1.68
N ASP A 116 -6.08 -20.14 2.66
CA ASP A 116 -7.23 -19.28 2.90
C ASP A 116 -7.30 -18.15 1.85
N ASP A 117 -8.10 -18.37 0.80
CA ASP A 117 -8.27 -17.41 -0.29
C ASP A 117 -8.79 -16.05 0.17
N ASP A 118 -9.75 -16.04 1.11
CA ASP A 118 -10.33 -14.79 1.62
C ASP A 118 -9.26 -13.93 2.29
N PHE A 119 -8.42 -14.55 3.12
CA PHE A 119 -7.29 -13.87 3.75
C PHE A 119 -6.30 -13.34 2.71
N LEU A 120 -5.91 -14.16 1.73
CA LEU A 120 -4.95 -13.76 0.69
C LEU A 120 -5.47 -12.60 -0.16
N ILE A 121 -6.71 -12.71 -0.64
CA ILE A 121 -7.36 -11.67 -1.45
C ILE A 121 -7.49 -10.39 -0.64
N CYS A 122 -7.96 -10.47 0.61
CA CYS A 122 -8.08 -9.30 1.47
C CYS A 122 -6.73 -8.60 1.67
N LEU A 123 -5.67 -9.35 1.99
CA LEU A 123 -4.33 -8.80 2.17
C LEU A 123 -3.83 -8.09 0.90
N ILE A 124 -3.97 -8.74 -0.28
CA ILE A 124 -3.51 -8.19 -1.56
C ILE A 124 -4.28 -6.92 -1.93
N VAL A 125 -5.62 -6.95 -1.80
CA VAL A 125 -6.49 -5.83 -2.14
C VAL A 125 -6.24 -4.63 -1.23
N ASN A 126 -6.13 -4.85 0.08
CA ASN A 126 -5.98 -3.76 1.05
C ASN A 126 -4.57 -3.17 1.10
N LYS A 127 -3.55 -3.87 0.59
CA LYS A 127 -2.24 -3.25 0.29
C LYS A 127 -2.26 -2.37 -0.96
N CYS A 128 -3.44 -2.15 -1.58
CA CYS A 128 -3.85 -1.10 -2.52
C CYS A 128 -3.00 -0.81 -3.78
N TYR A 129 -1.96 -1.58 -4.05
CA TYR A 129 -1.01 -1.30 -5.12
C TYR A 129 -0.78 -2.51 -6.01
N VAL A 130 -1.07 -2.36 -7.31
CA VAL A 130 -1.11 -3.44 -8.30
C VAL A 130 0.15 -4.29 -8.34
N ASN A 131 1.32 -3.66 -8.18
CA ASN A 131 2.61 -4.34 -8.29
C ASN A 131 3.28 -4.60 -6.94
N PHE A 132 2.67 -4.24 -5.81
CA PHE A 132 3.40 -4.23 -4.54
C PHE A 132 3.93 -5.61 -4.15
N PHE A 133 3.06 -6.63 -4.07
CA PHE A 133 3.51 -7.99 -3.81
C PHE A 133 4.30 -8.61 -4.97
N LEU A 134 4.05 -8.17 -6.21
CA LEU A 134 4.80 -8.61 -7.38
C LEU A 134 6.29 -8.25 -7.27
N LEU A 135 6.60 -7.01 -6.82
CA LEU A 135 7.96 -6.55 -6.54
C LEU A 135 8.64 -7.45 -5.49
N TYR A 136 7.95 -7.85 -4.43
CA TYR A 136 8.50 -8.74 -3.41
C TYR A 136 8.71 -10.18 -3.90
N LEU A 137 7.78 -10.72 -4.69
CA LEU A 137 7.95 -12.04 -5.31
C LEU A 137 9.19 -12.08 -6.20
N TYR A 138 9.44 -11.04 -6.99
CA TYR A 138 10.63 -10.94 -7.83
C TYR A 138 11.89 -10.68 -7.00
N ASN A 139 11.84 -9.75 -6.04
CA ASN A 139 12.95 -9.42 -5.14
C ASN A 139 13.48 -10.63 -4.36
N TYR A 140 12.61 -11.57 -3.99
CA TYR A 140 13.00 -12.80 -3.28
C TYR A 140 13.11 -14.03 -4.20
N SER A 141 13.10 -13.82 -5.52
CA SER A 141 13.32 -14.86 -6.54
C SER A 141 12.28 -15.98 -6.58
N TYR A 142 11.03 -15.72 -6.17
CA TYR A 142 9.92 -16.68 -6.31
C TYR A 142 9.31 -16.69 -7.71
N ILE A 143 9.53 -15.62 -8.47
CA ILE A 143 9.23 -15.53 -9.89
C ILE A 143 10.47 -15.04 -10.61
N TYR A 144 10.65 -15.45 -11.87
CA TYR A 144 11.79 -15.04 -12.68
C TYR A 144 11.43 -13.85 -13.57
N THR A 145 12.44 -13.22 -14.19
CA THR A 145 12.32 -11.92 -14.85
C THR A 145 11.24 -11.85 -15.92
N LYS A 146 11.04 -12.88 -16.75
CA LYS A 146 9.97 -12.84 -17.77
C LYS A 146 8.58 -12.81 -17.17
N VAL A 147 8.35 -13.51 -16.05
CA VAL A 147 7.06 -13.47 -15.34
C VAL A 147 6.84 -12.10 -14.73
N PHE A 148 7.88 -11.57 -14.08
CA PHE A 148 7.84 -10.22 -13.52
C PHE A 148 7.48 -9.18 -14.58
N VAL A 149 8.20 -9.14 -15.71
CA VAL A 149 7.91 -8.24 -16.84
C VAL A 149 6.50 -8.45 -17.41
N LEU A 150 6.07 -9.70 -17.58
CA LEU A 150 4.76 -10.01 -18.19
C LEU A 150 3.60 -9.47 -17.34
N PHE A 151 3.71 -9.58 -16.01
CA PHE A 151 2.65 -9.24 -15.07
C PHE A 151 2.81 -7.88 -14.41
N PHE A 152 3.95 -7.21 -14.58
CA PHE A 152 4.12 -5.84 -14.12
C PHE A 152 3.23 -4.93 -14.96
N SER A 153 2.17 -4.41 -14.34
CA SER A 153 1.28 -3.47 -15.00
C SER A 153 1.77 -2.06 -14.71
N ASP A 154 2.11 -1.28 -15.74
CA ASP A 154 2.37 0.14 -15.53
C ASP A 154 1.07 0.80 -15.05
N PRO A 155 1.02 1.32 -13.83
CA PRO A 155 -0.25 1.66 -13.25
C PRO A 155 -0.56 3.08 -13.75
N LEU A 156 -1.56 3.18 -14.64
CA LEU A 156 -2.08 4.39 -15.29
C LEU A 156 -1.94 5.67 -14.44
N GLU A 157 -1.47 6.76 -15.06
CA GLU A 157 -1.31 8.19 -14.68
C GLU A 157 -1.36 8.68 -13.21
N PHE A 158 -2.02 7.98 -12.28
CA PHE A 158 -2.15 8.31 -10.86
C PHE A 158 -1.38 7.40 -9.90
N SER A 159 -0.70 6.35 -10.40
CA SER A 159 -0.13 5.29 -9.54
C SER A 159 1.39 5.12 -9.59
N ALA A 160 2.14 6.07 -10.15
CA ALA A 160 3.60 6.08 -10.04
C ALA A 160 4.08 6.02 -8.56
N LEU A 161 3.30 6.57 -7.63
CA LEU A 161 3.57 6.49 -6.19
C LEU A 161 3.42 5.08 -5.60
N ALA A 162 2.72 4.15 -6.25
CA ALA A 162 2.51 2.78 -5.74
C ALA A 162 3.83 2.00 -5.54
N ASN A 163 4.86 2.34 -6.32
CA ASN A 163 6.15 1.68 -6.24
C ASN A 163 7.02 2.23 -5.10
N ILE A 164 6.76 3.45 -4.63
CA ILE A 164 7.63 4.07 -3.62
C ILE A 164 7.49 3.39 -2.26
N SER A 165 6.35 2.78 -1.90
CA SER A 165 6.23 1.99 -0.67
C SER A 165 7.22 0.82 -0.61
N PHE A 166 7.47 0.16 -1.74
CA PHE A 166 8.51 -0.87 -1.81
C PHE A 166 9.88 -0.27 -1.49
N GLU A 167 10.22 0.85 -2.11
CA GLU A 167 11.51 1.51 -1.93
C GLU A 167 11.70 2.07 -0.52
N ILE A 168 10.67 2.68 0.07
CA ILE A 168 10.64 3.12 1.46
C ILE A 168 10.93 1.95 2.39
N PHE A 169 10.21 0.83 2.23
CA PHE A 169 10.47 -0.34 3.06
C PHE A 169 11.85 -0.94 2.82
N LYS A 170 12.37 -0.89 1.59
CA LYS A 170 13.74 -1.29 1.30
C LYS A 170 14.78 -0.37 1.95
N TYR A 171 14.52 0.93 2.02
CA TYR A 171 15.40 1.91 2.63
C TYR A 171 15.47 1.76 4.15
N PHE A 172 14.31 1.79 4.80
CA PHE A 172 14.22 1.89 6.27
C PHE A 172 14.28 0.54 6.98
N TYR A 173 13.81 -0.54 6.36
CA TYR A 173 13.59 -1.82 7.06
C TYR A 173 14.27 -3.03 6.40
N SER A 174 15.12 -2.81 5.40
CA SER A 174 15.87 -3.86 4.71
C SER A 174 17.34 -3.51 4.60
N ASN A 175 18.20 -4.51 4.51
CA ASN A 175 19.63 -4.34 4.27
C ASN A 175 20.00 -4.32 2.77
N VAL A 176 19.03 -4.60 1.89
CA VAL A 176 19.22 -4.62 0.43
C VAL A 176 18.43 -3.52 -0.27
N HIS A 177 18.99 -3.03 -1.37
CA HIS A 177 18.39 -2.05 -2.29
C HIS A 177 18.07 -0.67 -1.68
N LYS A 178 18.75 -0.27 -0.60
CA LYS A 178 18.55 1.05 0.03
C LYS A 178 18.70 2.21 -0.96
N HIS A 179 19.64 2.11 -1.92
CA HIS A 179 19.88 3.15 -2.91
C HIS A 179 18.68 3.44 -3.83
N LEU A 180 17.67 2.57 -3.92
CA LEU A 180 16.51 2.79 -4.81
C LEU A 180 15.76 4.07 -4.44
N LEU A 181 15.47 4.29 -3.15
CA LEU A 181 14.73 5.48 -2.71
C LEU A 181 15.54 6.75 -2.94
N ASP A 182 16.84 6.74 -2.62
CA ASP A 182 17.70 7.90 -2.85
C ASP A 182 17.78 8.22 -4.37
N ASN A 183 17.93 7.21 -5.22
CA ASN A 183 17.91 7.39 -6.67
C ASN A 183 16.54 7.92 -7.16
N TYR A 184 15.43 7.44 -6.58
CA TYR A 184 14.08 7.91 -6.91
C TYR A 184 13.93 9.41 -6.60
N ILE A 185 14.41 9.84 -5.42
CA ILE A 185 14.41 11.25 -5.03
C ILE A 185 15.33 12.07 -5.94
N ASP A 186 16.57 11.64 -6.15
CA ASP A 186 17.56 12.40 -6.91
C ASP A 186 17.18 12.54 -8.40
N MET A 187 16.57 11.52 -9.01
CA MET A 187 16.10 11.60 -10.41
C MET A 187 14.93 12.56 -10.60
N ASN A 188 14.17 12.87 -9.54
CA ASN A 188 13.02 13.77 -9.61
C ASN A 188 13.33 15.18 -9.09
N VAL A 189 14.58 15.48 -8.69
CA VAL A 189 14.96 16.74 -8.03
C VAL A 189 14.67 18.00 -8.85
N ASN A 190 14.69 17.88 -10.18
CA ASN A 190 14.43 19.00 -11.09
C ASN A 190 12.96 19.43 -11.09
N SER A 191 12.05 18.62 -10.53
CA SER A 191 10.65 18.96 -10.33
C SER A 191 10.35 19.07 -8.84
N ARG A 192 10.32 20.30 -8.32
CA ARG A 192 9.91 20.55 -6.92
C ARG A 192 8.52 20.02 -6.62
N ILE A 193 7.60 20.08 -7.60
CA ILE A 193 6.25 19.55 -7.48
C ILE A 193 6.29 18.02 -7.29
N THR A 194 7.09 17.31 -8.10
CA THR A 194 7.22 15.85 -7.96
C THR A 194 7.80 15.47 -6.61
N ILE A 195 8.87 16.14 -6.16
CA ILE A 195 9.47 15.92 -4.84
C ILE A 195 8.47 16.21 -3.71
N LYS A 196 7.74 17.33 -3.79
CA LYS A 196 6.67 17.66 -2.83
C LYS A 196 5.66 16.52 -2.73
N ASN A 197 5.15 16.05 -3.87
CA ASN A 197 4.15 14.99 -3.89
C ASN A 197 4.66 13.66 -3.32
N ILE A 198 5.93 13.32 -3.60
CA ILE A 198 6.60 12.15 -3.02
C ILE A 198 6.65 12.27 -1.49
N ILE A 199 7.07 13.42 -0.97
CA ILE A 199 7.18 13.65 0.48
C ILE A 199 5.81 13.62 1.15
N GLU A 200 4.80 14.26 0.55
CA GLU A 200 3.42 14.23 1.04
C GLU A 200 2.88 12.80 1.09
N TYR A 201 3.15 11.99 0.06
CA TYR A 201 2.81 10.57 0.06
C TYR A 201 3.51 9.80 1.19
N MET A 202 4.82 10.00 1.35
CA MET A 202 5.61 9.37 2.42
C MET A 202 5.04 9.70 3.80
N ILE A 203 4.75 10.99 4.06
CA ILE A 203 4.18 11.43 5.34
C ILE A 203 2.80 10.80 5.55
N ARG A 204 1.96 10.73 4.51
CA ARG A 204 0.59 10.24 4.62
C ARG A 204 0.46 8.75 4.85
N HIS A 205 1.22 7.95 4.13
CA HIS A 205 1.07 6.50 4.18
C HIS A 205 2.10 5.86 5.11
N GLN A 206 3.29 6.45 5.26
CA GLN A 206 4.41 5.84 5.96
C GLN A 206 4.99 6.71 7.08
N GLY A 207 4.45 7.92 7.29
CA GLY A 207 4.98 8.87 8.29
C GLY A 207 4.89 8.38 9.72
N ARG A 208 4.13 7.31 9.99
CA ARG A 208 3.90 6.72 11.33
C ARG A 208 5.20 6.38 12.07
N ASP A 209 6.30 6.15 11.36
CA ASP A 209 7.64 6.04 11.92
C ASP A 209 8.36 7.40 11.91
N ILE A 210 8.76 7.86 13.09
CA ILE A 210 9.48 9.13 13.28
C ILE A 210 10.78 9.24 12.45
N THR A 211 11.42 8.11 12.11
CA THR A 211 12.62 8.09 11.26
C THR A 211 12.31 8.49 9.83
N ILE A 212 11.12 8.12 9.32
CA ILE A 212 10.63 8.52 8.00
C ILE A 212 10.30 10.01 7.99
N LEU A 213 9.66 10.54 9.04
CA LEU A 213 9.40 11.99 9.15
C LEU A 213 10.70 12.82 9.20
N ASN A 214 11.71 12.33 9.92
CA ASN A 214 13.02 12.99 9.94
C ASN A 214 13.67 12.99 8.55
N TYR A 215 13.58 11.88 7.81
CA TYR A 215 14.05 11.81 6.43
C TYR A 215 13.31 12.82 5.54
N CYS A 216 11.98 12.86 5.60
CA CYS A 216 11.17 13.85 4.89
C CYS A 216 11.59 15.29 5.23
N SER A 217 11.76 15.62 6.51
CA SER A 217 12.21 16.94 6.95
C SER A 217 13.58 17.32 6.38
N ASN A 218 14.51 16.36 6.31
CA ASN A 218 15.83 16.58 5.71
C ASN A 218 15.73 16.86 4.20
N ILE A 219 14.90 16.13 3.47
CA ILE A 219 14.66 16.37 2.04
C ILE A 219 14.02 17.75 1.81
N ILE A 220 12.99 18.08 2.59
CA ILE A 220 12.31 19.39 2.54
C ILE A 220 13.34 20.52 2.67
N LYS A 221 14.22 20.42 3.67
CA LYS A 221 15.28 21.39 3.90
C LYS A 221 16.31 21.42 2.76
N LYS A 222 16.76 20.25 2.29
CA LYS A 222 17.77 20.11 1.23
C LYS A 222 17.32 20.77 -0.07
N TYR A 223 16.05 20.60 -0.44
CA TYR A 223 15.50 21.06 -1.72
C TYR A 223 14.60 22.30 -1.61
N ASN A 224 14.51 22.91 -0.42
CA ASN A 224 13.68 24.07 -0.12
C ASN A 224 12.22 23.90 -0.59
N ILE A 225 11.63 22.76 -0.22
CA ILE A 225 10.25 22.42 -0.54
C ILE A 225 9.31 23.10 0.46
N ILE A 226 8.17 23.59 -0.02
CA ILE A 226 7.13 24.15 0.85
C ILE A 226 5.98 23.15 0.91
N ILE A 227 5.72 22.62 2.11
CA ILE A 227 4.54 21.81 2.40
C ILE A 227 3.61 22.65 3.26
N ARG A 228 2.37 22.84 2.81
CA ARG A 228 1.40 23.68 3.54
C ARG A 228 0.63 22.88 4.58
N ARG A 229 0.23 21.65 4.23
CA ARG A 229 -0.71 20.87 5.04
C ARG A 229 -0.61 19.37 4.77
N TYR A 230 -1.09 18.56 5.71
CA TYR A 230 -1.26 17.12 5.55
C TYR A 230 -2.66 16.77 5.00
N SER A 231 -3.67 17.39 5.60
CA SER A 231 -5.06 17.46 5.14
C SER A 231 -5.53 18.91 5.20
N SER A 232 -6.72 19.22 4.68
CA SER A 232 -7.33 20.56 4.76
C SER A 232 -7.20 21.18 6.15
N TYR A 233 -7.54 20.43 7.20
CA TYR A 233 -7.62 20.97 8.57
C TYR A 233 -6.38 20.75 9.44
N VAL A 234 -5.58 19.72 9.18
CA VAL A 234 -4.56 19.25 10.12
C VAL A 234 -3.19 19.16 9.45
N LYS A 235 -2.14 19.55 10.18
CA LYS A 235 -0.73 19.46 9.75
C LYS A 235 -0.15 18.08 9.92
N LEU A 236 -0.50 17.33 10.96
CA LEU A 236 -0.02 15.96 11.18
C LEU A 236 -1.13 15.08 11.75
N PRO A 237 -1.17 13.78 11.39
CA PRO A 237 -2.17 12.88 11.96
C PRO A 237 -2.01 12.75 13.49
N PHE A 238 -3.14 12.55 14.19
CA PHE A 238 -3.24 12.45 15.65
C PHE A 238 -2.73 11.11 16.21
N ILE A 239 -1.52 10.71 15.82
CA ILE A 239 -0.89 9.42 16.18
C ILE A 239 0.46 9.58 16.89
N TYR A 240 0.90 10.82 17.15
CA TYR A 240 2.17 11.11 17.81
C TYR A 240 1.95 11.79 19.16
N SER A 241 2.97 11.73 20.03
CA SER A 241 2.99 12.57 21.22
C SER A 241 2.89 14.06 20.86
N ILE A 242 2.43 14.88 21.80
CA ILE A 242 2.31 16.33 21.58
C ILE A 242 3.65 16.98 21.25
N ASN A 243 4.74 16.49 21.83
CA ASN A 243 6.09 16.98 21.57
C ASN A 243 6.52 16.69 20.13
N SER A 244 6.24 15.48 19.65
CA SER A 244 6.51 15.10 18.27
C SER A 244 5.65 15.88 17.28
N LEU A 245 4.35 16.10 17.57
CA LEU A 245 3.48 16.95 16.77
C LEU A 245 4.04 18.37 16.63
N LYS A 246 4.41 19.02 17.74
CA LYS A 246 5.03 20.35 17.75
C LYS A 246 6.29 20.41 16.90
N TYR A 247 7.20 19.45 17.15
CA TYR A 247 8.49 19.41 16.48
C TYR A 247 8.35 19.25 14.97
N PHE A 248 7.60 18.23 14.50
CA PHE A 248 7.46 17.99 13.06
C PHE A 248 6.55 18.99 12.37
N SER A 249 5.53 19.51 13.06
CA SER A 249 4.68 20.59 12.53
C SER A 249 5.52 21.79 12.11
N SER A 250 6.43 22.24 12.98
CA SER A 250 7.31 23.38 12.70
C SER A 250 8.39 23.09 11.66
N LYS A 251 8.83 21.83 11.52
CA LYS A 251 9.90 21.44 10.62
C LYS A 251 9.45 21.11 9.20
N ILE A 252 8.23 20.59 9.04
CA ILE A 252 7.71 20.11 7.77
C ILE A 252 6.81 21.16 7.13
N TYR A 253 5.97 21.81 7.94
CA TYR A 253 4.89 22.64 7.41
C TYR A 253 5.18 24.13 7.49
N LYS A 254 4.62 24.86 6.53
CA LYS A 254 4.57 26.32 6.57
C LYS A 254 3.90 26.78 7.86
N LYS A 255 4.48 27.82 8.48
CA LYS A 255 3.91 28.45 9.67
C LYS A 255 2.55 29.07 9.33
N ASN A 256 1.57 28.90 10.22
CA ASN A 256 0.27 29.53 10.09
C ASN A 256 0.39 31.05 10.21
N SER A 257 -0.46 31.75 9.49
CA SER A 257 -0.72 33.17 9.66
C SER A 257 -1.79 33.43 10.73
N LEU A 258 -2.67 32.44 10.96
CA LEU A 258 -3.69 32.47 12.00
C LEU A 258 -3.20 31.84 13.30
N TYR A 259 -3.67 32.36 14.42
CA TYR A 259 -3.34 31.91 15.76
C TYR A 259 -4.61 31.76 16.62
N PHE A 260 -4.76 30.62 17.28
CA PHE A 260 -5.83 30.35 18.21
C PHE A 260 -5.43 30.70 19.65
N LYS A 261 -6.32 31.36 20.38
CA LYS A 261 -6.11 31.72 21.78
C LYS A 261 -7.36 31.40 22.61
N CYS A 262 -7.17 30.73 23.74
CA CYS A 262 -8.19 30.57 24.77
C CYS A 262 -7.54 30.66 26.16
N ASP A 263 -8.35 30.58 27.22
CA ASP A 263 -7.87 30.67 28.60
C ASP A 263 -6.92 29.53 28.99
N ASN A 264 -7.01 28.40 28.30
CA ASN A 264 -6.14 27.25 28.53
C ASN A 264 -4.92 27.30 27.59
N ASN A 265 -3.76 27.66 28.14
CA ASN A 265 -2.51 27.73 27.39
C ASN A 265 -2.10 26.39 26.76
N TYR A 266 -2.32 25.26 27.45
CA TYR A 266 -2.01 23.94 26.90
C TYR A 266 -2.84 23.64 25.66
N VAL A 267 -4.14 23.96 25.71
CA VAL A 267 -5.02 23.78 24.55
C VAL A 267 -4.66 24.73 23.43
N SER A 268 -4.37 26.00 23.76
CA SER A 268 -3.93 26.97 22.77
C SER A 268 -2.68 26.51 22.04
N GLU A 269 -1.69 26.02 22.78
CA GLU A 269 -0.44 25.51 22.21
C GLU A 269 -0.69 24.28 21.34
N PHE A 270 -1.52 23.33 21.79
CA PHE A 270 -1.90 22.16 21.01
C PHE A 270 -2.57 22.55 19.68
N VAL A 271 -3.62 23.39 19.73
CA VAL A 271 -4.40 23.77 18.55
C VAL A 271 -3.51 24.46 17.52
N ASN A 272 -2.65 25.39 17.94
CA ASN A 272 -1.72 26.09 17.03
C ASN A 272 -0.63 25.20 16.44
N SER A 273 -0.26 24.13 17.15
CA SER A 273 0.74 23.17 16.68
C SER A 273 0.16 22.21 15.64
N VAL A 274 -1.13 21.93 15.71
CA VAL A 274 -1.74 20.83 14.96
C VAL A 274 -2.56 21.30 13.78
N PHE A 275 -3.33 22.38 13.92
CA PHE A 275 -4.24 22.83 12.87
C PHE A 275 -3.56 23.69 11.82
N THR A 276 -4.05 23.62 10.59
CA THR A 276 -3.73 24.54 9.49
C THR A 276 -4.53 25.84 9.65
N ASN A 277 -4.27 26.86 8.84
CA ASN A 277 -5.12 28.05 8.81
C ASN A 277 -6.59 27.70 8.53
N GLU A 278 -6.85 26.84 7.53
CA GLU A 278 -8.20 26.35 7.20
C GLU A 278 -8.82 25.58 8.38
N GLY A 279 -8.06 24.74 9.07
CA GLY A 279 -8.49 24.06 10.30
C GLY A 279 -8.85 25.01 11.43
N LEU A 280 -8.15 26.14 11.54
CA LEU A 280 -8.49 27.19 12.49
C LEU A 280 -9.77 27.93 12.09
N ILE A 281 -9.94 28.27 10.80
CA ILE A 281 -11.16 28.93 10.29
C ILE A 281 -12.40 28.04 10.51
N SER A 282 -12.27 26.74 10.22
CA SER A 282 -13.34 25.74 10.36
C SER A 282 -13.35 25.04 11.73
N LEU A 283 -12.89 25.69 12.79
CA LEU A 283 -12.76 25.03 14.11
C LEU A 283 -14.10 24.52 14.67
N GLU A 284 -15.21 25.18 14.37
CA GLU A 284 -16.54 24.69 14.77
C GLU A 284 -16.92 23.39 14.06
N ASP A 285 -16.54 23.21 12.79
CA ASP A 285 -16.72 21.95 12.08
C ASP A 285 -15.83 20.86 12.69
N VAL A 286 -14.58 21.21 13.02
CA VAL A 286 -13.63 20.30 13.68
C VAL A 286 -14.17 19.79 15.02
N LYS A 287 -14.76 20.67 15.84
CA LYS A 287 -15.40 20.33 17.12
C LYS A 287 -16.49 19.26 16.97
N LEU A 288 -17.28 19.36 15.91
CA LEU A 288 -18.39 18.46 15.61
C LEU A 288 -17.96 17.18 14.86
N SER A 289 -16.70 17.10 14.43
CA SER A 289 -16.17 15.99 13.63
C SER A 289 -15.48 14.90 14.46
N GLU A 290 -15.22 13.75 13.83
CA GLU A 290 -14.42 12.64 14.38
C GLU A 290 -13.00 13.06 14.82
N ASN A 291 -12.50 14.22 14.34
CA ASN A 291 -11.23 14.76 14.81
C ASN A 291 -11.26 15.07 16.30
N ASN A 292 -12.41 15.47 16.87
CA ASN A 292 -12.50 15.75 18.31
C ASN A 292 -12.30 14.46 19.14
N ASP A 293 -12.77 13.31 18.65
CA ASP A 293 -12.54 12.00 19.30
C ASP A 293 -11.06 11.62 19.28
N LEU A 294 -10.35 11.94 18.19
CA LEU A 294 -8.89 11.75 18.11
C LEU A 294 -8.12 12.70 19.02
N ILE A 295 -8.62 13.92 19.24
CA ILE A 295 -8.01 14.94 20.11
C ILE A 295 -8.19 14.60 21.60
N MET A 296 -9.25 13.87 21.95
CA MET A 296 -9.46 13.39 23.32
C MET A 296 -8.29 12.56 23.85
N LYS A 297 -7.48 11.93 22.97
CA LYS A 297 -6.24 11.23 23.33
C LYS A 297 -5.23 12.12 24.07
N TYR A 298 -5.25 13.43 23.80
CA TYR A 298 -4.39 14.43 24.43
C TYR A 298 -5.02 15.06 25.68
N GLY A 299 -6.15 14.54 26.16
CA GLY A 299 -6.91 15.08 27.28
C GLY A 299 -7.63 16.40 26.94
N ILE A 300 -7.84 16.68 25.65
CA ILE A 300 -8.46 17.91 25.17
C ILE A 300 -9.84 17.58 24.61
N ASN A 301 -10.86 18.31 25.05
CA ASN A 301 -12.21 18.25 24.49
C ASN A 301 -12.56 19.63 23.92
N LEU A 302 -12.50 19.78 22.60
CA LEU A 302 -12.74 21.08 21.97
C LEU A 302 -14.18 21.56 22.16
N ASN A 303 -15.15 20.66 22.33
CA ASN A 303 -16.57 21.01 22.56
C ASN A 303 -16.79 21.70 23.90
N LYS A 304 -15.87 21.55 24.85
CA LYS A 304 -15.93 22.25 26.14
C LYS A 304 -15.32 23.65 26.10
N ILE A 305 -14.75 24.06 24.97
CA ILE A 305 -14.12 25.37 24.81
C ILE A 305 -15.15 26.33 24.24
N LEU A 306 -15.73 27.13 25.14
CA LEU A 306 -16.78 28.10 24.82
C LEU A 306 -16.20 29.45 24.38
N TYR A 307 -15.07 29.85 24.95
CA TYR A 307 -14.47 31.16 24.71
C TYR A 307 -13.08 31.00 24.10
N TYR A 308 -12.94 31.45 22.86
CA TYR A 308 -11.66 31.48 22.15
C TYR A 308 -11.67 32.60 21.12
N GLU A 309 -10.47 32.97 20.69
CA GLU A 309 -10.24 33.96 19.65
C GLU A 309 -9.32 33.35 18.58
N ILE A 310 -9.60 33.66 17.31
CA ILE A 310 -8.68 33.40 16.20
C ILE A 310 -8.14 34.75 15.74
N ILE A 311 -6.84 34.94 15.96
CA ILE A 311 -6.08 36.16 15.70
C ILE A 311 -5.34 36.00 14.38
N GLY A 312 -5.38 37.01 13.52
CA GLY A 312 -4.68 37.05 12.23
C GLY A 312 -5.60 37.40 11.06
N ASP A 313 -5.02 37.59 9.88
CA ASP A 313 -5.78 37.92 8.67
C ASP A 313 -6.45 36.66 8.09
N LYS A 314 -7.79 36.63 8.16
CA LYS A 314 -8.62 35.52 7.69
C LYS A 314 -8.84 35.53 6.18
N SER A 315 -8.40 36.57 5.47
CA SER A 315 -8.51 36.69 4.02
C SER A 315 -7.39 35.99 3.25
N ILE A 316 -6.42 35.39 3.97
CA ILE A 316 -5.30 34.68 3.34
C ILE A 316 -5.81 33.44 2.62
N ASP A 317 -5.73 33.50 1.30
CA ASP A 317 -6.03 32.39 0.42
C ASP A 317 -4.86 31.40 0.42
N ASP A 318 -5.03 30.25 1.08
CA ASP A 318 -4.06 29.15 1.04
C ASP A 318 -4.25 28.25 -0.21
N THR A 319 -5.19 28.56 -1.11
CA THR A 319 -5.56 27.73 -2.27
C THR A 319 -4.73 27.99 -3.55
N GLU A 320 -3.96 29.09 -3.62
CA GLU A 320 -3.28 29.54 -4.86
C GLU A 320 -2.27 28.56 -5.49
N ASP A 321 -1.84 27.49 -4.80
CA ASP A 321 -0.93 26.45 -5.35
C ASP A 321 -1.55 25.04 -5.40
N ASP A 322 -2.87 24.90 -5.23
CA ASP A 322 -3.58 23.63 -5.47
C ASP A 322 -3.74 23.32 -6.97
N ILE A 323 -3.02 24.04 -7.86
CA ILE A 323 -2.88 23.64 -9.25
C ILE A 323 -2.11 22.32 -9.27
N VAL A 324 -2.87 21.22 -9.31
CA VAL A 324 -2.42 19.89 -9.75
C VAL A 324 -2.12 20.01 -11.25
N GLU A 325 -1.07 20.73 -11.59
CA GLU A 325 -0.65 20.93 -12.97
C GLU A 325 0.05 19.65 -13.43
N GLY A 326 -0.71 18.80 -14.13
CA GLY A 326 -0.22 17.61 -14.81
C GLY A 326 -0.02 16.40 -13.89
N GLY A 327 -0.39 15.22 -14.39
CA GLY A 327 -0.03 13.95 -13.75
C GLY A 327 1.47 13.91 -13.41
N MET A 328 1.82 13.21 -12.33
CA MET A 328 3.22 13.06 -11.95
C MET A 328 4.00 12.36 -13.06
N ASN A 329 4.77 13.12 -13.84
CA ASN A 329 5.81 12.59 -14.70
C ASN A 329 6.99 12.13 -13.82
N CYS A 330 6.79 11.05 -13.08
CA CYS A 330 7.90 10.38 -12.41
C CYS A 330 8.74 9.67 -13.48
N ILE A 331 10.00 10.08 -13.61
CA ILE A 331 10.93 9.51 -14.59
C ILE A 331 11.49 8.17 -14.08
N TYR A 332 11.39 7.91 -12.78
CA TYR A 332 11.98 6.73 -12.16
C TYR A 332 11.12 5.48 -12.35
N ASN A 333 11.76 4.43 -12.89
CA ASN A 333 11.13 3.16 -13.19
C ASN A 333 11.68 2.06 -12.27
N THR A 334 10.96 1.76 -11.19
CA THR A 334 11.37 0.79 -10.16
C THR A 334 11.58 -0.61 -10.73
N ASN A 335 10.74 -1.08 -11.66
CA ASN A 335 10.88 -2.42 -12.24
C ASN A 335 12.16 -2.56 -13.05
N GLU A 336 12.51 -1.59 -13.89
CA GLU A 336 13.75 -1.63 -14.66
C GLU A 336 15.00 -1.61 -13.77
N GLN A 337 15.00 -0.80 -12.72
CA GLN A 337 16.13 -0.76 -11.79
C GLN A 337 16.27 -2.07 -11.03
N LEU A 338 15.15 -2.67 -10.60
CA LEU A 338 15.17 -3.97 -9.93
C LEU A 338 15.67 -5.08 -10.86
N ILE A 339 15.25 -5.08 -12.14
CA ILE A 339 15.77 -6.02 -13.15
C ILE A 339 17.29 -5.85 -13.33
N LYS A 340 17.79 -4.62 -13.44
CA LYS A 340 19.24 -4.37 -13.58
C LYS A 340 20.04 -4.92 -12.39
N ILE A 341 19.45 -4.92 -11.19
CA ILE A 341 20.12 -5.42 -9.99
C ILE A 341 20.05 -6.95 -9.89
N ILE A 342 18.87 -7.53 -10.16
CA ILE A 342 18.61 -8.97 -9.93
C ILE A 342 19.02 -9.83 -11.13
N ASP A 343 18.81 -9.35 -12.35
CA ASP A 343 19.06 -10.06 -13.60
C ASP A 343 19.71 -9.12 -14.65
N PRO A 344 20.95 -8.67 -14.41
CA PRO A 344 21.63 -7.67 -15.26
C PRO A 344 21.86 -8.13 -16.71
N GLN A 345 21.85 -9.44 -16.95
CA GLN A 345 22.01 -10.07 -18.26
C GLN A 345 20.71 -10.14 -19.07
N TYR A 346 19.56 -9.78 -18.47
CA TYR A 346 18.28 -9.80 -19.16
C TYR A 346 18.22 -8.75 -20.27
N SER A 347 18.21 -9.22 -21.52
CA SER A 347 18.13 -8.40 -22.74
C SER A 347 16.74 -8.32 -23.35
N GLY A 348 15.74 -8.97 -22.74
CA GLY A 348 14.37 -8.99 -23.23
C GLY A 348 13.65 -7.66 -23.03
N LYS A 349 12.39 -7.60 -23.50
CA LYS A 349 11.49 -6.47 -23.23
C LYS A 349 11.35 -6.30 -21.71
N LYS A 350 11.46 -5.06 -21.21
CA LYS A 350 11.46 -4.75 -19.76
C LYS A 350 10.08 -4.36 -19.22
N ASN A 351 9.18 -3.95 -20.10
CA ASN A 351 7.80 -3.63 -19.77
C ASN A 351 6.90 -3.68 -21.01
N TYR A 352 5.61 -3.92 -20.82
CA TYR A 352 4.59 -3.86 -21.86
C TYR A 352 3.69 -2.65 -21.63
N TYR A 353 3.90 -1.59 -22.41
CA TYR A 353 3.09 -0.37 -22.35
C TYR A 353 1.92 -0.43 -23.32
N PHE A 354 0.72 -0.20 -22.80
CA PHE A 354 -0.51 -0.04 -23.58
C PHE A 354 -1.28 1.15 -23.01
N SER A 355 -1.75 2.06 -23.88
CA SER A 355 -2.57 3.18 -23.42
C SER A 355 -3.99 2.73 -23.07
N ASP A 356 -4.72 3.50 -22.27
CA ASP A 356 -6.15 3.24 -22.02
C ASP A 356 -6.95 3.16 -23.32
N ALA A 357 -6.61 4.03 -24.28
CA ALA A 357 -7.21 3.96 -25.60
C ALA A 357 -6.98 2.60 -26.28
N ASP A 358 -5.86 1.92 -26.03
CA ASP A 358 -5.59 0.58 -26.57
C ASP A 358 -6.41 -0.53 -25.90
N LEU A 359 -6.82 -0.36 -24.64
CA LEU A 359 -7.73 -1.26 -23.95
C LEU A 359 -9.14 -1.21 -24.58
N TYR A 360 -9.59 -0.03 -25.00
CA TYR A 360 -10.95 0.18 -25.54
C TYR A 360 -11.02 0.24 -27.07
N LYS A 361 -9.88 0.23 -27.78
CA LYS A 361 -9.86 0.18 -29.25
C LYS A 361 -10.51 -1.10 -29.75
N ASN A 362 -11.34 -0.96 -30.78
CA ASN A 362 -12.01 -2.07 -31.45
C ASN A 362 -11.00 -3.00 -32.12
N ILE A 363 -10.49 -4.00 -31.39
CA ILE A 363 -9.55 -4.98 -31.94
C ILE A 363 -10.33 -6.13 -32.58
N ASN A 364 -10.05 -6.35 -33.87
CA ASN A 364 -10.56 -7.50 -34.59
C ASN A 364 -9.91 -8.77 -34.01
N ILE A 365 -10.65 -9.72 -33.42
CA ILE A 365 -10.07 -10.99 -32.91
C ILE A 365 -9.28 -11.73 -34.01
N LYS A 366 -9.55 -11.47 -35.30
CA LYS A 366 -8.74 -11.99 -36.40
C LYS A 366 -7.28 -11.49 -36.38
N SER A 367 -6.94 -10.45 -35.62
CA SER A 367 -5.60 -9.92 -35.43
C SER A 367 -4.79 -10.68 -34.36
N LEU A 368 -5.40 -11.52 -33.51
CA LEU A 368 -4.70 -12.40 -32.56
C LEU A 368 -4.02 -13.61 -33.25
N ARG A 369 -3.51 -13.43 -34.49
CA ARG A 369 -3.01 -14.51 -35.35
C ARG A 369 -1.87 -15.28 -34.67
N SER A 370 -0.96 -14.56 -34.02
CA SER A 370 0.23 -15.13 -33.39
C SER A 370 -0.17 -16.15 -32.31
N ILE A 371 -1.14 -15.81 -31.46
CA ILE A 371 -1.55 -16.67 -30.34
C ILE A 371 -2.51 -17.79 -30.75
N LYS A 372 -3.39 -17.52 -31.73
CA LYS A 372 -4.35 -18.52 -32.23
C LYS A 372 -3.67 -19.77 -32.75
N ASN A 373 -2.52 -19.62 -33.42
CA ASN A 373 -1.74 -20.75 -33.94
C ASN A 373 -1.22 -21.70 -32.84
N PHE A 374 -1.16 -21.25 -31.59
CA PHE A 374 -0.82 -22.11 -30.45
C PHE A 374 -2.08 -22.72 -29.83
N LEU A 375 -3.14 -21.93 -29.68
CA LEU A 375 -4.39 -22.37 -29.06
C LEU A 375 -5.23 -23.33 -29.91
N THR A 376 -5.01 -23.41 -31.23
CA THR A 376 -5.70 -24.37 -32.12
C THR A 376 -5.00 -25.72 -32.23
N ASN A 377 -3.85 -25.92 -31.57
CA ASN A 377 -3.08 -27.16 -31.66
C ASN A 377 -3.03 -27.86 -30.30
N TYR A 378 -3.64 -29.05 -30.21
CA TYR A 378 -3.72 -29.83 -28.97
C TYR A 378 -2.36 -30.01 -28.28
N LYS A 379 -1.32 -30.44 -29.03
CA LYS A 379 0.02 -30.69 -28.46
C LYS A 379 0.66 -29.42 -27.91
N LYS A 380 0.42 -28.27 -28.53
CA LYS A 380 0.93 -26.99 -28.05
C LYS A 380 0.20 -26.55 -26.78
N VAL A 381 -1.13 -26.70 -26.72
CA VAL A 381 -1.93 -26.40 -25.53
C VAL A 381 -1.57 -27.32 -24.36
N ASP A 382 -1.38 -28.61 -24.60
CA ASP A 382 -0.92 -29.57 -23.59
C ASP A 382 0.44 -29.18 -22.99
N ARG A 383 1.37 -28.69 -23.83
CA ARG A 383 2.67 -28.17 -23.35
C ARG A 383 2.53 -26.90 -22.52
N ILE A 384 1.68 -25.96 -22.96
CA ILE A 384 1.37 -24.75 -22.18
C ILE A 384 0.83 -25.13 -20.81
N LEU A 385 -0.10 -26.09 -20.75
CA LEU A 385 -0.71 -26.53 -19.50
C LEU A 385 0.29 -27.20 -18.56
N LYS A 386 1.18 -28.05 -19.08
CA LYS A 386 2.15 -28.82 -18.28
C LYS A 386 3.39 -28.03 -17.86
N ASP A 387 3.82 -27.06 -18.66
CA ASP A 387 4.99 -26.24 -18.37
C ASP A 387 4.66 -24.74 -18.46
N PRO A 388 4.56 -24.04 -17.32
CA PRO A 388 4.29 -22.60 -17.31
C PRO A 388 5.34 -21.80 -18.08
N ASN A 389 6.59 -22.27 -18.14
CA ASN A 389 7.66 -21.55 -18.83
C ASN A 389 7.60 -21.72 -20.35
N TYR A 390 6.88 -22.72 -20.85
CA TYR A 390 6.75 -22.97 -22.28
C TYR A 390 6.16 -21.75 -22.99
N ILE A 391 5.03 -21.20 -22.51
CA ILE A 391 4.39 -20.03 -23.12
C ILE A 391 5.30 -18.79 -23.11
N LEU A 392 6.14 -18.63 -22.08
CA LEU A 392 7.06 -17.50 -21.90
C LEU A 392 8.33 -17.58 -22.77
N ASN A 393 8.58 -18.75 -23.35
CA ASN A 393 9.69 -19.02 -24.24
C ASN A 393 9.26 -19.14 -25.71
N LEU A 394 7.96 -19.02 -26.00
CA LEU A 394 7.48 -18.93 -27.37
C LEU A 394 7.88 -17.59 -27.97
N ASP A 395 8.32 -17.63 -29.22
CA ASP A 395 8.54 -16.44 -30.03
C ASP A 395 7.18 -15.88 -30.50
N ILE A 396 6.50 -15.17 -29.58
CA ILE A 396 5.22 -14.51 -29.82
C ILE A 396 5.46 -13.02 -29.80
N GLU A 397 5.25 -12.39 -30.94
CA GLU A 397 5.14 -10.93 -31.01
C GLU A 397 3.84 -10.49 -30.32
N ILE A 398 3.97 -9.67 -29.28
CA ILE A 398 2.85 -9.13 -28.50
C ILE A 398 2.59 -7.70 -28.98
N ASN A 399 1.60 -7.55 -29.85
CA ASN A 399 1.24 -6.31 -30.52
C ASN A 399 0.03 -5.62 -29.88
N SER A 400 -0.65 -6.29 -28.95
CA SER A 400 -1.82 -5.72 -28.25
C SER A 400 -1.93 -6.21 -26.82
N TYR A 401 -2.65 -5.44 -26.00
CA TYR A 401 -3.00 -5.85 -24.64
C TYR A 401 -3.74 -7.18 -24.62
N TYR A 402 -4.62 -7.43 -25.59
CA TYR A 402 -5.39 -8.68 -25.65
C TYR A 402 -4.53 -9.92 -25.91
N GLU A 403 -3.44 -9.80 -26.69
CA GLU A 403 -2.47 -10.89 -26.81
C GLU A 403 -1.74 -11.12 -25.50
N LEU A 404 -1.29 -10.03 -24.85
CA LEU A 404 -0.67 -10.10 -23.53
C LEU A 404 -1.61 -10.79 -22.51
N PHE A 405 -2.88 -10.40 -22.49
CA PHE A 405 -3.91 -10.96 -21.64
C PHE A 405 -4.09 -12.46 -21.85
N VAL A 406 -4.15 -12.92 -23.11
CA VAL A 406 -4.24 -14.36 -23.41
C VAL A 406 -3.00 -15.12 -22.91
N ILE A 407 -1.79 -14.58 -23.08
CA ILE A 407 -0.55 -15.18 -22.56
C ILE A 407 -0.62 -15.28 -21.04
N LYS A 408 -1.01 -14.19 -20.36
CA LYS A 408 -1.19 -14.16 -18.90
C LYS A 408 -2.17 -15.24 -18.46
N MET A 409 -3.35 -15.34 -19.08
CA MET A 409 -4.34 -16.37 -18.75
C MET A 409 -3.82 -17.80 -18.97
N CYS A 410 -3.10 -18.04 -20.07
CA CYS A 410 -2.47 -19.34 -20.33
C CYS A 410 -1.44 -19.70 -19.25
N TYR A 411 -0.61 -18.73 -18.85
CA TYR A 411 0.36 -18.90 -17.78
C TYR A 411 -0.31 -19.19 -16.43
N ILE A 412 -1.34 -18.44 -16.06
CA ILE A 412 -2.11 -18.66 -14.83
C ILE A 412 -2.75 -20.05 -14.81
N VAL A 413 -3.37 -20.50 -15.90
CA VAL A 413 -3.96 -21.86 -15.97
C VAL A 413 -2.89 -22.93 -15.80
N SER A 414 -1.71 -22.74 -16.38
CA SER A 414 -0.57 -23.64 -16.18
C SER A 414 -0.15 -23.69 -14.70
N LEU A 415 -0.08 -22.54 -14.01
CA LEU A 415 0.20 -22.50 -12.58
C LEU A 415 -0.85 -23.24 -11.75
N ILE A 416 -2.13 -23.05 -12.06
CA ILE A 416 -3.25 -23.73 -11.38
C ILE A 416 -3.14 -25.25 -11.59
N TYR A 417 -2.93 -25.70 -12.83
CA TYR A 417 -2.77 -27.13 -13.16
C TYR A 417 -1.62 -27.77 -12.39
N ASN A 418 -0.50 -27.06 -12.27
CA ASN A 418 0.69 -27.53 -11.56
C ASN A 418 0.64 -27.32 -10.03
N ASN A 419 -0.53 -27.01 -9.46
CA ASN A 419 -0.71 -26.79 -8.01
C ASN A 419 0.27 -25.76 -7.42
N SER A 420 0.56 -24.70 -8.19
CA SER A 420 1.42 -23.61 -7.73
C SER A 420 0.79 -22.87 -6.55
N SER A 421 1.60 -22.07 -5.85
CA SER A 421 1.13 -21.28 -4.70
C SER A 421 -0.08 -20.41 -5.06
N ARG A 422 -1.14 -20.50 -4.26
CA ARG A 422 -2.34 -19.67 -4.41
C ARG A 422 -2.02 -18.19 -4.27
N PHE A 423 -1.09 -17.83 -3.39
CA PHE A 423 -0.64 -16.45 -3.23
C PHE A 423 0.00 -15.90 -4.52
N ILE A 424 0.87 -16.67 -5.18
CA ILE A 424 1.45 -16.26 -6.47
C ILE A 424 0.33 -16.04 -7.50
N ILE A 425 -0.59 -17.00 -7.63
CA ILE A 425 -1.69 -16.90 -8.59
C ILE A 425 -2.54 -15.64 -8.33
N HIS A 426 -2.91 -15.36 -7.08
CA HIS A 426 -3.68 -14.16 -6.72
C HIS A 426 -2.93 -12.86 -7.00
N VAL A 427 -1.62 -12.80 -6.70
CA VAL A 427 -0.80 -11.61 -6.99
C VAL A 427 -0.74 -11.36 -8.50
N LEU A 428 -0.50 -12.40 -9.30
CA LEU A 428 -0.41 -12.27 -10.76
C LEU A 428 -1.78 -11.96 -11.40
N MET A 429 -2.88 -12.42 -10.81
CA MET A 429 -4.24 -12.13 -11.29
C MET A 429 -4.77 -10.76 -10.83
N TYR A 430 -4.14 -10.10 -9.85
CA TYR A 430 -4.71 -8.93 -9.18
C TYR A 430 -5.14 -7.81 -10.14
N TYR A 431 -4.28 -7.43 -11.09
CA TYR A 431 -4.62 -6.41 -12.10
C TYR A 431 -5.82 -6.83 -12.95
N GLU A 432 -5.79 -8.06 -13.45
CA GLU A 432 -6.83 -8.60 -14.33
C GLU A 432 -8.18 -8.73 -13.60
N ASN A 433 -8.14 -9.04 -12.30
CA ASN A 433 -9.33 -9.07 -11.45
C ASN A 433 -9.91 -7.66 -11.29
N LYS A 434 -9.06 -6.67 -11.01
CA LYS A 434 -9.48 -5.28 -10.80
C LYS A 434 -10.05 -4.64 -12.07
N VAL A 435 -9.46 -4.91 -13.23
CA VAL A 435 -9.84 -4.25 -14.50
C VAL A 435 -10.95 -5.00 -15.23
N PHE A 436 -10.95 -6.34 -15.21
CA PHE A 436 -11.87 -7.14 -16.04
C PHE A 436 -12.83 -8.02 -15.25
N GLY A 437 -12.81 -7.95 -13.91
CA GLY A 437 -13.72 -8.77 -13.08
C GLY A 437 -13.42 -10.27 -13.14
N ASN A 438 -12.16 -10.63 -13.42
CA ASN A 438 -11.72 -12.02 -13.30
C ASN A 438 -11.64 -12.43 -11.82
N GLU A 439 -11.95 -13.69 -11.53
CA GLU A 439 -11.86 -14.23 -10.19
C GLU A 439 -11.37 -15.68 -10.21
N LEU A 440 -10.55 -16.06 -9.24
CA LEU A 440 -10.19 -17.47 -9.02
C LEU A 440 -11.20 -18.12 -8.08
N ARG A 441 -11.98 -19.09 -8.57
CA ARG A 441 -12.93 -19.87 -7.75
C ARG A 441 -12.74 -21.36 -7.99
N ASN A 442 -12.50 -22.13 -6.93
CA ASN A 442 -12.31 -23.59 -7.00
C ASN A 442 -11.28 -24.01 -8.07
N ASN A 443 -10.12 -23.35 -8.10
CA ASN A 443 -9.07 -23.57 -9.10
C ASN A 443 -9.54 -23.34 -10.55
N LYS A 444 -10.47 -22.42 -10.76
CA LYS A 444 -10.93 -22.01 -12.10
C LYS A 444 -10.97 -20.50 -12.19
N ILE A 445 -10.66 -19.98 -13.37
CA ILE A 445 -10.74 -18.57 -13.69
C ILE A 445 -12.16 -18.29 -14.18
N VAL A 446 -12.90 -17.50 -13.40
CA VAL A 446 -14.28 -17.11 -13.68
C VAL A 446 -14.27 -15.66 -14.18
N LEU A 447 -14.88 -15.42 -15.34
CA LEU A 447 -15.20 -14.06 -15.78
C LEU A 447 -16.56 -13.66 -15.20
N ASN A 448 -16.61 -12.54 -14.49
CA ASN A 448 -17.85 -11.96 -13.98
C ASN A 448 -18.33 -10.85 -14.93
N ASP A 449 -19.31 -11.16 -15.79
CA ASP A 449 -19.75 -10.26 -16.88
C ASP A 449 -20.37 -8.95 -16.34
N SER A 450 -20.81 -8.91 -15.07
CA SER A 450 -21.36 -7.71 -14.44
C SER A 450 -20.37 -6.55 -14.29
N TYR A 451 -19.06 -6.82 -14.35
CA TYR A 451 -18.01 -5.81 -14.29
C TYR A 451 -17.31 -5.58 -15.63
N SER A 452 -17.41 -6.52 -16.59
CA SER A 452 -16.71 -6.41 -17.87
C SER A 452 -17.56 -5.74 -18.94
N ASN A 453 -17.52 -4.41 -19.00
CA ASN A 453 -18.05 -3.66 -20.16
C ASN A 453 -17.30 -3.96 -21.48
N SER A 454 -16.28 -4.82 -21.47
CA SER A 454 -15.51 -5.18 -22.66
C SER A 454 -16.04 -6.46 -23.31
N LYS A 455 -16.90 -6.28 -24.32
CA LYS A 455 -17.31 -7.31 -25.30
C LYS A 455 -16.12 -8.13 -25.84
N TYR A 456 -14.90 -7.57 -25.80
CA TYR A 456 -13.66 -8.21 -26.25
C TYR A 456 -13.12 -9.24 -25.26
N ILE A 457 -13.22 -9.01 -23.96
CA ILE A 457 -12.81 -10.00 -22.96
C ILE A 457 -13.72 -11.23 -23.06
N CYS A 458 -15.02 -11.06 -23.23
CA CYS A 458 -15.95 -12.18 -23.44
C CYS A 458 -15.59 -12.99 -24.69
N LYS A 459 -15.15 -12.33 -25.77
CA LYS A 459 -14.64 -12.96 -26.99
C LYS A 459 -13.35 -13.76 -26.75
N ILE A 460 -12.45 -13.27 -25.90
CA ILE A 460 -11.24 -13.98 -25.50
C ILE A 460 -11.59 -15.20 -24.65
N TYR A 461 -12.50 -15.07 -23.68
CA TYR A 461 -12.98 -16.21 -22.91
C TYR A 461 -13.59 -17.28 -23.81
N LYS A 462 -14.39 -16.88 -24.82
CA LYS A 462 -14.89 -17.80 -25.85
C LYS A 462 -13.77 -18.49 -26.64
N LEU A 463 -12.63 -17.85 -26.87
CA LEU A 463 -11.47 -18.49 -27.48
C LEU A 463 -10.83 -19.51 -26.53
N LEU A 464 -10.66 -19.13 -25.25
CA LEU A 464 -10.00 -19.95 -24.23
C LEU A 464 -10.82 -21.18 -23.80
N VAL A 465 -12.15 -21.13 -23.83
CA VAL A 465 -13.03 -22.28 -23.52
C VAL A 465 -13.22 -23.23 -24.71
N ASN A 466 -12.82 -22.84 -25.92
CA ASN A 466 -13.03 -23.60 -27.16
C ASN A 466 -11.71 -24.01 -27.84
N THR A 467 -10.66 -24.29 -27.06
CA THR A 467 -9.43 -24.92 -27.59
C THR A 467 -9.67 -26.42 -27.85
N PRO A 468 -8.82 -27.13 -28.62
CA PRO A 468 -8.97 -28.57 -28.80
C PRO A 468 -8.66 -29.38 -27.53
N HIS A 469 -8.23 -28.75 -26.42
CA HIS A 469 -7.78 -29.42 -25.21
C HIS A 469 -8.80 -29.27 -24.07
N GLU A 470 -9.69 -30.25 -23.89
CA GLU A 470 -10.84 -30.18 -22.95
C GLU A 470 -10.44 -29.86 -21.51
N LEU A 471 -9.36 -30.46 -21.00
CA LEU A 471 -8.88 -30.19 -19.65
C LEU A 471 -8.43 -28.73 -19.47
N PHE A 472 -7.84 -28.13 -20.51
CA PHE A 472 -7.43 -26.72 -20.48
C PHE A 472 -8.66 -25.83 -20.44
N ASN A 473 -9.65 -26.12 -21.29
CA ASN A 473 -10.91 -25.38 -21.35
C ASN A 473 -11.65 -25.42 -20.00
N SER A 474 -11.54 -26.53 -19.26
CA SER A 474 -12.23 -26.72 -17.97
C SER A 474 -11.82 -25.75 -16.85
N TYR A 475 -10.67 -25.08 -17.02
CA TYR A 475 -10.17 -24.06 -16.10
C TYR A 475 -10.83 -22.69 -16.30
N PHE A 476 -11.55 -22.48 -17.38
CA PHE A 476 -12.24 -21.22 -17.66
C PHE A 476 -13.75 -21.37 -17.49
N ILE A 477 -14.36 -20.46 -16.75
CA ILE A 477 -15.82 -20.37 -16.62
C ILE A 477 -16.26 -19.02 -17.15
N TYR A 478 -17.17 -19.06 -18.13
CA TYR A 478 -17.88 -17.89 -18.63
C TYR A 478 -19.31 -17.91 -18.09
N LYS A 479 -19.64 -16.97 -17.20
CA LYS A 479 -21.01 -16.77 -16.70
C LYS A 479 -21.63 -15.63 -17.50
N ASN A 480 -22.66 -15.93 -18.30
CA ASN A 480 -23.52 -14.93 -18.92
C ASN A 480 -24.43 -14.28 -17.88
#